data_AF-A0A948AY83-F1
#
_entry.id   AF-A0A948AY83-F1
#
_cell.length_a   1.000
_cell.length_b   1.000
_cell.length_c   1.000
_cell.angle_alpha   90.00
_cell.angle_beta   90.00
_cell.angle_gamma   90.00
#
_symmetry.space_group_name_H-M   'P 1'
#
loop_
_entity.id
_entity.type
_entity.pdbx_description
1 polymer ?
#
loop_
_entity_poly.entity_id
_entity_poly.type
_entity_poly.pdbx_seq_one_letter_code
_entity_poly.pdbx_strand_id
1 'polypeptide(L)'
;MPIIKSAIKRMKQNQVNHARNRHYGSHMKSMIKLLLGHVAKGEMDKANKILPDVISSIDTASKKRIIHENNAANKKSRVQRAINAGPVKKEEKPVKAKAAPKKVTKAAKKTKATKTDE
;
A
#
# COMPACT_ATOMS: atom_id res chain seq x y z
N MET A 1 -23.85 -14.23 31.08
CA MET A 1 -22.86 -13.30 31.67
C MET A 1 -21.80 -14.09 32.43
N PRO A 2 -20.52 -13.73 32.34
CA PRO A 2 -19.47 -14.41 33.11
C PRO A 2 -19.65 -14.15 34.61
N ILE A 3 -19.62 -15.22 35.41
CA ILE A 3 -19.84 -15.17 36.87
C ILE A 3 -18.51 -14.95 37.62
N ILE A 4 -17.41 -15.54 37.11
CA ILE A 4 -16.09 -15.49 37.75
C ILE A 4 -15.38 -14.17 37.40
N LYS A 5 -14.71 -13.54 38.37
CA LYS A 5 -13.97 -12.27 38.18
C LYS A 5 -12.98 -12.31 36.99
N SER A 6 -12.27 -13.43 36.82
CA SER A 6 -11.35 -13.65 35.69
C SER A 6 -12.06 -13.65 34.34
N ALA A 7 -13.25 -14.25 34.25
CA ALA A 7 -14.05 -14.30 33.04
C ALA A 7 -14.61 -12.93 32.66
N ILE A 8 -15.06 -12.12 33.64
CA ILE A 8 -15.48 -10.73 33.40
C ILE A 8 -14.32 -9.91 32.81
N LYS A 9 -13.10 -10.07 33.35
CA LYS A 9 -11.89 -9.41 32.84
C LYS A 9 -11.58 -9.85 31.40
N ARG A 10 -11.66 -11.15 31.10
CA ARG A 10 -11.43 -11.68 29.76
C ARG A 10 -12.45 -11.14 28.75
N MET A 11 -13.72 -11.06 29.12
CA MET A 11 -14.75 -10.48 28.26
C MET A 11 -14.42 -9.03 27.87
N LYS A 12 -14.04 -8.18 28.84
CA LYS A 12 -13.63 -6.79 28.59
C LYS A 12 -12.40 -6.71 27.67
N GLN A 13 -11.36 -7.51 27.92
CA GLN A 13 -10.18 -7.57 27.06
C GLN A 13 -10.50 -8.02 25.64
N ASN A 14 -11.37 -9.03 25.50
CA ASN A 14 -11.77 -9.56 24.20
C ASN A 14 -12.51 -8.50 23.38
N GLN A 15 -13.38 -7.69 23.97
CA GLN A 15 -14.06 -6.61 23.27
C GLN A 15 -13.08 -5.59 22.69
N VAL A 16 -12.07 -5.16 23.48
CA VAL A 16 -11.03 -4.23 23.04
C VAL A 16 -10.18 -4.84 21.91
N ASN A 17 -9.73 -6.08 22.09
CA ASN A 17 -8.94 -6.78 21.09
C ASN A 17 -9.74 -7.01 19.80
N HIS A 18 -11.03 -7.33 19.92
CA HIS A 18 -11.92 -7.52 18.78
C HIS A 18 -12.09 -6.22 17.98
N ALA A 19 -12.33 -5.09 18.64
CA ALA A 19 -12.44 -3.79 17.97
C ALA A 19 -11.17 -3.43 17.20
N ARG A 20 -10.00 -3.61 17.84
CA ARG A 20 -8.69 -3.40 17.22
C ARG A 20 -8.49 -4.31 16.00
N ASN A 21 -8.75 -5.60 16.15
CA ASN A 21 -8.56 -6.58 15.08
C ASN A 21 -9.52 -6.35 13.92
N ARG A 22 -10.76 -5.94 14.21
CA ARG A 22 -11.75 -5.56 13.20
C ARG A 22 -11.29 -4.37 12.38
N HIS A 23 -10.72 -3.33 13.00
CA HIS A 23 -10.21 -2.16 12.29
C HIS A 23 -9.13 -2.53 11.27
N TYR A 24 -8.03 -3.14 11.72
CA TYR A 24 -6.93 -3.50 10.81
C TYR A 24 -7.31 -4.58 9.80
N GLY A 25 -8.11 -5.58 10.23
CA GLY A 25 -8.58 -6.65 9.36
C GLY A 25 -9.51 -6.16 8.26
N SER A 26 -10.40 -5.22 8.55
CA SER A 26 -11.28 -4.59 7.55
C SER A 26 -10.50 -3.66 6.63
N HIS A 27 -9.60 -2.84 7.16
CA HIS A 27 -8.76 -1.95 6.36
C HIS A 27 -7.94 -2.71 5.31
N MET A 28 -7.24 -3.78 5.71
CA MET A 28 -6.52 -4.67 4.79
C MET A 28 -7.45 -5.25 3.71
N LYS A 29 -8.64 -5.73 4.08
CA LYS A 29 -9.62 -6.27 3.10
C LYS A 29 -10.09 -5.20 2.12
N SER A 30 -10.34 -3.98 2.60
CA SER A 30 -10.75 -2.86 1.75
C SER A 30 -9.66 -2.49 0.74
N MET A 31 -8.40 -2.40 1.17
CA MET A 31 -7.26 -2.11 0.28
C MET A 31 -7.08 -3.19 -0.80
N ILE A 32 -7.19 -4.46 -0.42
CA ILE A 32 -7.15 -5.56 -1.40
C ILE A 32 -8.31 -5.46 -2.39
N LYS A 33 -9.54 -5.15 -1.93
CA LYS A 33 -10.70 -4.98 -2.80
C LYS A 33 -10.54 -3.80 -3.77
N LEU A 34 -9.98 -2.69 -3.30
CA LEU A 34 -9.68 -1.52 -4.14
C LEU A 34 -8.72 -1.88 -5.27
N LEU A 35 -7.60 -2.54 -4.95
CA LEU A 35 -6.63 -2.98 -5.94
C LEU A 35 -7.24 -3.94 -6.96
N LEU A 36 -7.98 -4.96 -6.49
CA LEU A 36 -8.67 -5.90 -7.39
C LEU A 36 -9.71 -5.20 -8.27
N GLY A 37 -10.37 -4.15 -7.75
CA GLY A 37 -11.28 -3.31 -8.52
C GLY A 37 -10.59 -2.56 -9.66
N HIS A 38 -9.37 -2.03 -9.45
CA HIS A 38 -8.59 -1.38 -10.51
C HIS A 38 -8.08 -2.38 -11.54
N VAL A 39 -7.63 -3.56 -11.10
CA VAL A 39 -7.21 -4.64 -12.01
C VAL A 39 -8.37 -5.10 -12.88
N ALA A 40 -9.57 -5.28 -12.30
CA ALA A 40 -10.77 -5.65 -13.06
C ALA A 40 -11.21 -4.58 -14.08
N LYS A 41 -10.95 -3.31 -13.80
CA LYS A 41 -11.21 -2.18 -14.71
C LYS A 41 -10.13 -1.98 -15.78
N GLY A 42 -9.01 -2.73 -15.72
CA GLY A 42 -7.88 -2.57 -16.63
C GLY A 42 -6.98 -1.35 -16.33
N GLU A 43 -7.14 -0.69 -15.19
CA GLU A 43 -6.37 0.50 -14.81
C GLU A 43 -5.03 0.11 -14.15
N MET A 44 -4.13 -0.49 -14.93
CA MET A 44 -2.88 -1.07 -14.42
C MET A 44 -1.95 -0.05 -13.76
N ASP A 45 -1.90 1.18 -14.26
CA ASP A 45 -1.07 2.25 -13.68
C ASP A 45 -1.53 2.62 -12.26
N LYS A 46 -2.84 2.64 -12.02
CA LYS A 46 -3.40 2.91 -10.69
C LYS A 46 -3.18 1.71 -9.77
N ALA A 47 -3.35 0.49 -10.28
CA ALA A 47 -3.09 -0.73 -9.51
C ALA A 47 -1.63 -0.82 -9.04
N ASN A 48 -0.67 -0.49 -9.91
CA ASN A 48 0.76 -0.50 -9.59
C ASN A 48 1.13 0.56 -8.54
N LYS A 49 0.47 1.72 -8.55
CA LYS A 49 0.68 2.77 -7.54
C LYS A 49 0.16 2.37 -6.15
N ILE A 50 -0.97 1.66 -6.09
CA ILE A 50 -1.63 1.26 -4.84
C ILE A 50 -1.01 -0.02 -4.24
N LEU A 51 -0.33 -0.83 -5.06
CA LEU A 51 0.33 -2.06 -4.63
C LEU A 51 1.22 -1.94 -3.37
N PRO A 52 2.16 -0.98 -3.26
CA PRO A 52 3.00 -0.84 -2.06
C PRO A 52 2.18 -0.59 -0.79
N ASP A 53 1.12 0.21 -0.87
CA ASP A 53 0.24 0.50 0.27
C ASP A 53 -0.53 -0.74 0.71
N VAL A 54 -1.00 -1.54 -0.26
CA VAL A 54 -1.68 -2.81 0.01
C VAL A 54 -0.74 -3.79 0.71
N ILE A 55 0.50 -3.92 0.23
CA ILE A 55 1.52 -4.79 0.85
C ILE A 55 1.82 -4.32 2.27
N SER A 56 2.02 -3.01 2.46
CA SER A 56 2.25 -2.41 3.78
C SER A 56 1.10 -2.68 4.76
N SER A 57 -0.14 -2.62 4.29
CA SER A 57 -1.33 -2.92 5.11
C SER A 57 -1.37 -4.40 5.55
N ILE A 58 -0.99 -5.33 4.66
CA ILE A 58 -0.92 -6.77 4.95
C ILE A 58 0.18 -7.06 5.97
N ASP A 59 1.36 -6.48 5.77
CA ASP A 59 2.50 -6.68 6.67
C ASP A 59 2.25 -6.05 8.05
N THR A 60 1.55 -4.91 8.11
CA THR A 60 1.14 -4.31 9.39
C THR A 60 0.17 -5.22 10.15
N ALA A 61 -0.78 -5.85 9.45
CA ALA A 61 -1.69 -6.81 10.07
C ALA A 61 -0.96 -8.06 10.58
N SER A 62 0.09 -8.51 9.88
CA SER A 62 0.95 -9.62 10.31
C SER A 62 1.80 -9.25 11.53
N LYS A 63 2.46 -8.08 11.51
CA LYS A 63 3.28 -7.58 12.63
C LYS A 63 2.47 -7.44 13.92
N LYS A 64 1.20 -7.04 13.81
CA LYS A 64 0.25 -6.95 14.94
C LYS A 64 -0.36 -8.30 15.34
N ARG A 65 0.07 -9.42 14.73
CA ARG A 65 -0.43 -10.79 14.93
C ARG A 65 -1.94 -10.93 14.74
N ILE A 66 -2.52 -10.14 13.85
CA ILE A 66 -3.95 -10.22 13.49
C ILE A 66 -4.17 -11.30 12.44
N ILE A 67 -3.19 -11.46 11.54
CA ILE A 67 -3.09 -12.58 10.60
C ILE A 67 -1.76 -13.29 10.82
N HIS A 68 -1.74 -14.59 10.54
CA HIS A 68 -0.50 -15.36 10.56
C HIS A 68 0.40 -14.99 9.37
N GLU A 69 1.71 -15.15 9.52
CA GLU A 69 2.72 -14.83 8.50
C GLU A 69 2.47 -15.58 7.18
N ASN A 70 2.18 -16.88 7.24
CA ASN A 70 1.77 -17.67 6.08
C ASN A 70 0.51 -17.11 5.37
N ASN A 71 -0.47 -16.60 6.13
CA ASN A 71 -1.65 -15.98 5.54
C ASN A 71 -1.29 -14.64 4.86
N ALA A 72 -0.41 -13.85 5.48
CA ALA A 72 0.14 -12.64 4.88
C ALA A 72 0.91 -12.95 3.58
N ALA A 73 1.78 -13.96 3.58
CA ALA A 73 2.52 -14.42 2.40
C ALA A 73 1.59 -14.88 1.27
N ASN A 74 0.58 -15.69 1.60
CA ASN A 74 -0.43 -16.15 0.65
C ASN A 74 -1.19 -14.97 0.01
N LYS A 75 -1.55 -13.96 0.80
CA LYS A 75 -2.22 -12.75 0.29
C LYS A 75 -1.32 -11.90 -0.58
N LYS A 76 -0.06 -11.68 -0.18
CA LYS A 76 0.93 -10.97 -1.00
C LYS A 76 1.11 -11.65 -2.35
N SER A 77 1.31 -12.96 -2.36
CA SER A 77 1.41 -13.76 -3.59
C SER A 77 0.17 -13.62 -4.48
N ARG A 78 -1.05 -13.72 -3.91
CA ARG A 78 -2.30 -13.57 -4.68
C ARG A 78 -2.45 -12.19 -5.32
N VAL A 79 -2.17 -11.12 -4.58
CA VAL A 79 -2.25 -9.75 -5.09
C VAL A 79 -1.21 -9.52 -6.20
N GLN A 80 0.02 -10.00 -6.01
CA GLN A 80 1.08 -9.93 -7.01
C GLN A 80 0.68 -10.69 -8.29
N ARG A 81 0.16 -11.90 -8.14
CA ARG A 81 -0.32 -12.72 -9.26
C ARG A 81 -1.47 -12.05 -10.01
N ALA A 82 -2.38 -11.37 -9.31
CA ALA A 82 -3.49 -10.67 -9.95
C ALA A 82 -3.01 -9.53 -10.86
N ILE A 83 -1.97 -8.79 -10.44
CA ILE A 83 -1.36 -7.75 -11.28
C ILE A 83 -0.59 -8.37 -12.44
N ASN A 84 0.22 -9.39 -12.18
CA ASN A 84 1.04 -10.04 -13.21
C ASN A 84 0.21 -10.79 -14.25
N ALA A 85 -0.94 -11.34 -13.86
CA ALA A 85 -1.91 -11.98 -14.74
C ALA A 85 -2.88 -10.98 -15.41
N GLY A 86 -2.65 -9.65 -15.24
CA GLY A 86 -3.38 -8.59 -15.94
C GLY A 86 -3.43 -8.83 -17.46
N PRO A 87 -4.40 -8.22 -18.15
CA PRO A 87 -5.02 -8.76 -19.36
C PRO A 87 -3.95 -9.16 -20.36
N VAL A 88 -3.92 -10.45 -20.70
CA VAL A 88 -3.12 -10.98 -21.80
C VAL A 88 -3.37 -10.07 -23.01
N LYS A 89 -2.31 -9.34 -23.38
CA LYS A 89 -2.11 -8.58 -24.62
C LYS A 89 -3.36 -8.55 -25.52
N LYS A 90 -4.26 -7.59 -25.31
CA LYS A 90 -5.00 -7.04 -26.45
C LYS A 90 -4.01 -6.15 -27.17
N GLU A 91 -3.57 -6.61 -28.34
CA GLU A 91 -2.76 -5.81 -29.24
C GLU A 91 -3.50 -4.52 -29.60
N GLU A 92 -2.97 -3.39 -29.16
CA GLU A 92 -2.79 -2.22 -30.00
C GLU A 92 -1.37 -1.68 -29.72
N LYS A 93 -0.46 -1.86 -30.68
CA LYS A 93 0.83 -1.14 -30.75
C LYS A 93 0.61 0.16 -31.56
N PRO A 94 1.58 1.07 -31.66
CA PRO A 94 2.03 2.06 -30.67
C PRO A 94 1.90 3.49 -31.22
N VAL A 95 1.65 4.52 -30.40
CA VAL A 95 1.93 5.90 -30.82
C VAL A 95 2.96 6.53 -29.88
N LYS A 96 4.19 6.57 -30.38
CA LYS A 96 5.28 7.40 -29.88
C LYS A 96 4.99 8.87 -30.21
N ALA A 97 5.01 9.72 -29.20
CA ALA A 97 5.49 11.11 -29.30
C ALA A 97 6.16 11.42 -27.94
N LYS A 98 7.47 11.19 -27.82
CA LYS A 98 8.54 12.22 -27.93
C LYS A 98 8.26 13.46 -27.09
N ALA A 99 8.92 13.57 -25.93
CA ALA A 99 9.90 14.64 -25.67
C ALA A 99 10.52 14.51 -24.27
N ALA A 100 11.77 14.05 -24.23
CA ALA A 100 12.76 14.53 -23.26
C ALA A 100 13.98 14.96 -24.07
N PRO A 101 14.42 16.21 -23.92
CA PRO A 101 15.85 16.50 -23.78
C PRO A 101 16.06 17.64 -22.74
N LYS A 102 17.19 17.87 -22.08
CA LYS A 102 18.58 17.38 -22.09
C LYS A 102 19.23 17.91 -20.81
N LYS A 103 20.18 17.18 -20.24
CA LYS A 103 21.12 17.67 -19.22
C LYS A 103 22.42 18.09 -19.92
N VAL A 104 22.69 19.39 -19.98
CA VAL A 104 23.98 20.06 -20.24
C VAL A 104 23.76 21.49 -19.72
N THR A 105 24.55 22.16 -18.87
CA THR A 105 25.99 22.29 -18.72
C THR A 105 26.34 22.81 -17.31
N LYS A 106 27.58 22.54 -16.86
CA LYS A 106 28.27 23.23 -15.75
C LYS A 106 28.49 24.72 -16.10
N ALA A 107 28.44 25.59 -15.09
CA ALA A 107 29.46 26.60 -14.71
C ALA A 107 28.88 27.95 -14.24
N ALA A 108 29.61 28.57 -13.28
CA ALA A 108 29.63 29.99 -12.89
C ALA A 108 28.43 30.51 -12.07
N LYS A 109 28.57 31.30 -10.99
CA LYS A 109 29.72 31.89 -10.28
C LYS A 109 29.18 32.45 -8.95
N LYS A 110 29.92 32.24 -7.85
CA LYS A 110 29.71 32.94 -6.57
C LYS A 110 29.75 34.46 -6.81
N THR A 111 28.78 35.20 -6.30
CA THR A 111 29.02 36.57 -5.83
C THR A 111 28.32 36.77 -4.49
N LYS A 112 29.15 37.00 -3.48
CA LYS A 112 28.82 37.43 -2.13
C LYS A 112 28.62 38.95 -2.23
N ALA A 113 27.39 39.44 -2.09
CA ALA A 113 27.14 40.87 -1.94
C ALA A 113 27.11 41.21 -0.45
N THR A 114 28.23 41.73 0.03
CA THR A 114 28.31 42.59 1.21
C THR A 114 27.62 43.92 0.89
N LYS A 115 26.71 44.37 1.76
CA LYS A 115 26.48 45.79 2.00
C LYS A 115 26.64 46.04 3.49
N THR A 116 27.62 46.88 3.79
CA THR A 116 27.88 47.54 5.06
C THR A 116 26.91 48.72 5.25
N ASP A 117 26.89 49.15 6.51
CA ASP A 117 26.59 50.48 7.04
C ASP A 117 25.17 50.74 7.60
N GLU A 118 25.19 51.07 8.90
CA GLU A 118 24.15 51.34 9.92
C GLU A 118 23.41 50.16 10.58
#